data_AF-A0A5E4LH06-F1
#
_entry.id   AF-A0A5E4LH06-F1
#
_cell.length_a   1.000
_cell.length_b   1.000
_cell.length_c   1.000
_cell.angle_alpha   90.00
_cell.angle_beta   90.00
_cell.angle_gamma   90.00
#
_symmetry.space_group_name_H-M   'P 1'
#
loop_
_entity.id
_entity.type
_entity.pdbx_description
1 polymer ?
#
loop_
_entity_poly.entity_id
_entity_poly.type
_entity_poly.pdbx_seq_one_letter_code
_entity_poly.pdbx_strand_id
1 'polypeptide(L)'
;MDAARVKRAQGASEYLVIFAIVLIVAVLAIALLSSSAGGASDAALAESQVYWRSAYPISIVETGSAYMVPNASPGGASVIYLKLKNRGAYPIRLANVSATSNLSTLTGNLALGKPATNSSRESSSYPASYAVDGITTTRWSSQYSDPQWIYVDLGAIYNISRVVLNWRSAYACGKNYTIQLSNDASAWSTVYSRTDGTGGTETLDFTASSGRYVRMYGAARCDTGYTYSLREFEVYGSIAAPTYAIDATIYPGEETCLGYNQSPGGGMGPCPENNVYYYSPSDNSSYAGPRATTPCIADGTGTLTLTNLRFDYVETIGSITRTKTQVGDKPLISRCAGIIP
;
A
#
# COMPACT_ATOMS: atom_id res chain seq x y z
N MET A 1 -3.03 86.38 34.72
CA MET A 1 -1.81 85.68 35.15
C MET A 1 -1.98 84.22 34.81
N ASP A 2 -1.10 83.74 33.93
CA ASP A 2 -0.96 82.36 33.46
C ASP A 2 -0.85 81.33 34.59
N ALA A 3 -1.39 80.12 34.36
CA ALA A 3 -0.72 78.89 34.79
C ALA A 3 -1.25 77.65 34.05
N ALA A 4 -0.28 76.94 33.43
CA ALA A 4 -0.22 75.48 33.27
C ALA A 4 -0.98 74.82 32.11
N ARG A 5 -0.44 75.02 30.89
CA ARG A 5 -0.48 74.03 29.81
C ARG A 5 0.32 72.79 30.20
N VAL A 6 -0.32 71.84 30.88
CA VAL A 6 0.22 70.48 31.06
C VAL A 6 -0.13 69.67 29.80
N LYS A 7 0.67 69.80 28.73
CA LYS A 7 0.65 68.80 27.65
C LYS A 7 1.46 67.59 28.11
N ARG A 8 0.85 66.75 28.96
CA ARG A 8 1.38 65.42 29.29
C ARG A 8 1.33 64.55 28.04
N ALA A 9 2.41 63.82 27.82
CA ALA A 9 2.66 62.85 26.76
C ALA A 9 1.49 61.87 26.48
N GLN A 10 0.53 62.29 25.65
CA GLN A 10 -0.64 61.48 25.30
C GLN A 10 -0.42 60.63 24.02
N GLY A 11 0.60 60.95 23.21
CA GLY A 11 0.84 60.27 21.93
C GLY A 11 1.56 58.93 22.05
N ALA A 12 2.61 58.81 22.88
CA ALA A 12 3.46 57.61 22.89
C ALA A 12 2.73 56.34 23.39
N SER A 13 1.79 56.50 24.33
CA SER A 13 0.96 55.41 24.83
C SER A 13 -0.07 54.92 23.80
N GLU A 14 -0.67 55.83 23.02
CA GLU A 14 -1.64 55.44 21.97
C GLU A 14 -0.95 54.69 20.83
N TYR A 15 0.24 55.12 20.42
CA TYR A 15 1.03 54.40 19.41
C TYR A 15 1.46 53.02 19.87
N LEU A 16 1.83 52.85 21.15
CA LEU A 16 2.15 51.53 21.71
C LEU A 16 0.93 50.61 21.76
N VAL A 17 -0.25 51.14 22.10
CA VAL A 17 -1.50 50.36 22.10
C VAL A 17 -1.88 49.94 20.68
N ILE A 18 -1.80 50.85 19.70
CA ILE A 18 -2.10 50.53 18.29
C ILE A 18 -1.09 49.50 17.77
N PHE A 19 0.21 49.67 18.04
CA PHE A 19 1.24 48.72 17.63
C PHE A 19 1.03 47.33 18.25
N ALA A 20 0.66 47.26 19.53
CA ALA A 20 0.32 46.00 20.20
C ALA A 20 -0.90 45.33 19.57
N ILE A 21 -1.95 46.09 19.22
CA ILE A 21 -3.13 45.56 18.53
C ILE A 21 -2.76 45.04 17.14
N VAL A 22 -1.98 45.79 16.36
CA VAL A 22 -1.53 45.34 15.03
C VAL A 22 -0.70 44.06 15.13
N LEU A 23 0.19 43.95 16.11
CA LEU A 23 0.96 42.74 16.36
C LEU A 23 0.06 41.57 16.76
N ILE A 24 -0.92 41.78 17.64
CA ILE A 24 -1.87 40.72 18.04
C ILE A 24 -2.68 40.25 16.84
N VAL A 25 -3.16 41.16 16.01
CA VAL A 25 -3.89 40.82 14.77
C VAL A 25 -2.99 40.09 13.78
N ALA A 26 -1.74 40.50 13.61
CA ALA A 26 -0.78 39.81 12.75
C ALA A 26 -0.44 38.40 13.26
N VAL A 27 -0.24 38.24 14.57
CA VAL A 27 0.02 36.93 15.20
C VAL A 27 -1.22 36.04 15.10
N LEU A 28 -2.42 36.57 15.30
CA LEU A 28 -3.67 35.83 15.10
C LEU A 28 -3.89 35.44 13.64
N ALA A 29 -3.55 36.31 12.68
CA ALA A 29 -3.62 36.00 11.26
C ALA A 29 -2.61 34.89 10.88
N ILE A 30 -1.38 34.95 11.41
CA ILE A 30 -0.36 33.91 11.21
C ILE A 30 -0.79 32.60 11.87
N ALA A 31 -1.39 32.65 13.07
CA ALA A 31 -1.93 31.48 13.77
C ALA A 31 -3.13 30.87 13.04
N LEU A 32 -3.99 31.69 12.43
CA LEU A 32 -5.09 31.24 11.59
C LEU A 32 -4.57 30.58 10.30
N LEU A 33 -3.56 31.17 9.67
CA LEU A 33 -2.90 30.58 8.50
C LEU A 33 -2.18 29.26 8.85
N SER A 34 -1.53 29.16 10.01
CA SER A 34 -0.84 27.95 10.46
C SER A 34 -1.76 26.88 11.04
N SER A 35 -2.96 27.24 11.51
CA SER A 35 -4.00 26.29 11.96
C SER A 35 -4.65 25.51 10.82
N SER A 36 -4.41 25.93 9.56
CA SER A 36 -4.73 25.13 8.39
C SER A 36 -3.61 24.10 8.14
N ALA A 37 -3.57 23.05 8.96
CA ALA A 37 -2.71 21.88 8.73
C ALA A 37 -2.97 21.16 7.37
N GLY A 38 -3.90 21.67 6.54
CA GLY A 38 -4.12 21.28 5.15
C GLY A 38 -3.46 22.16 4.08
N GLY A 39 -2.89 23.32 4.41
CA GLY A 39 -2.45 24.30 3.38
C GLY A 39 -1.29 23.83 2.48
N ALA A 40 -0.29 23.15 3.04
CA ALA A 40 0.87 22.69 2.28
C ALA A 40 0.59 21.42 1.46
N SER A 41 -0.21 20.49 2.00
CA SER A 41 -0.61 19.27 1.30
C SER A 41 -1.60 19.56 0.17
N ASP A 42 -2.47 20.56 0.33
CA ASP A 42 -3.43 20.97 -0.70
C ASP A 42 -2.78 21.73 -1.85
N ALA A 43 -1.78 22.55 -1.54
CA ALA A 43 -0.96 23.17 -2.58
C ALA A 43 -0.21 22.11 -3.40
N ALA A 44 0.41 21.12 -2.74
CA ALA A 44 1.11 20.02 -3.42
C ALA A 44 0.14 19.16 -4.26
N LEU A 45 -1.06 18.88 -3.74
CA LEU A 45 -2.12 18.18 -4.47
C LEU A 45 -2.54 18.95 -5.73
N ALA A 46 -2.79 20.25 -5.61
CA ALA A 46 -3.18 21.10 -6.74
C ALA A 46 -2.08 21.17 -7.81
N GLU A 47 -0.83 21.37 -7.41
CA GLU A 47 0.32 21.35 -8.33
C GLU A 47 0.43 20.01 -9.06
N SER A 48 0.29 18.91 -8.34
CA SER A 48 0.33 17.57 -8.89
C SER A 48 -0.79 17.34 -9.93
N GLN A 49 -2.03 17.72 -9.59
CA GLN A 49 -3.17 17.57 -10.49
C GLN A 49 -3.02 18.42 -11.75
N VAL A 50 -2.53 19.66 -11.64
CA VAL A 50 -2.27 20.54 -12.79
C VAL A 50 -1.19 19.95 -13.69
N TYR A 51 -0.07 19.49 -13.13
CA TYR A 51 1.00 18.83 -13.86
C TYR A 51 0.46 17.64 -14.67
N TRP A 52 -0.20 16.69 -14.01
CA TRP A 52 -0.62 15.45 -14.66
C TRP A 52 -1.78 15.63 -15.64
N ARG A 53 -2.67 16.62 -15.44
CA ARG A 53 -3.72 16.96 -16.40
C ARG A 53 -3.15 17.55 -17.69
N SER A 54 -1.99 18.19 -17.63
CA SER A 54 -1.34 18.86 -18.77
C SER A 54 -0.20 18.05 -19.38
N ALA A 55 0.17 16.91 -18.78
CA ALA A 55 1.23 16.04 -19.26
C ALA A 55 0.97 15.53 -20.69
N TYR A 56 2.06 15.34 -21.45
CA TYR A 56 2.02 14.94 -22.84
C TYR A 56 3.03 13.81 -23.12
N PRO A 57 2.69 12.83 -23.99
CA PRO A 57 1.41 12.67 -24.68
C PRO A 57 0.32 11.99 -23.85
N ILE A 58 0.67 11.35 -22.73
CA ILE A 58 -0.30 10.69 -21.84
C ILE A 58 -0.57 11.63 -20.67
N SER A 59 -1.81 12.14 -20.58
CA SER A 59 -2.28 12.92 -19.44
C SER A 59 -3.12 12.07 -18.49
N ILE A 60 -3.12 12.38 -17.21
CA ILE A 60 -3.98 11.75 -16.21
C ILE A 60 -5.09 12.75 -15.89
N VAL A 61 -6.31 12.44 -16.32
CA VAL A 61 -7.46 13.34 -16.22
C VAL A 61 -8.27 13.10 -14.95
N GLU A 62 -8.23 11.88 -14.42
CA GLU A 62 -8.88 11.49 -13.18
C GLU A 62 -8.06 10.42 -12.45
N THR A 63 -8.14 10.42 -11.13
CA THR A 63 -7.62 9.36 -10.27
C THR A 63 -8.65 9.05 -9.21
N GLY A 64 -8.69 7.81 -8.74
CA GLY A 64 -9.51 7.47 -7.59
C GLY A 64 -9.13 6.14 -6.97
N SER A 65 -9.82 5.83 -5.87
CA SER A 65 -9.67 4.58 -5.15
C SER A 65 -11.02 3.87 -5.05
N ALA A 66 -11.03 2.56 -5.20
CA ALA A 66 -12.16 1.69 -4.88
C ALA A 66 -11.71 0.62 -3.89
N TYR A 67 -12.43 0.46 -2.79
CA TYR A 67 -12.19 -0.64 -1.87
C TYR A 67 -12.99 -1.86 -2.32
N MET A 68 -12.30 -2.97 -2.63
CA MET A 68 -12.94 -4.24 -2.92
C MET A 68 -13.23 -4.96 -1.63
N VAL A 69 -14.48 -5.41 -1.46
CA VAL A 69 -14.84 -6.43 -0.48
C VAL A 69 -14.88 -7.76 -1.25
N PRO A 70 -13.92 -8.68 -1.08
CA PRO A 70 -14.04 -10.01 -1.64
C PRO A 70 -15.18 -10.71 -0.92
N ASN A 71 -16.20 -11.17 -1.65
CA ASN A 71 -17.28 -12.00 -1.10
C ASN A 71 -16.84 -13.40 -0.63
N ALA A 72 -15.53 -13.66 -0.44
CA ALA A 72 -15.03 -14.98 -0.05
C ALA A 72 -13.66 -15.03 0.67
N SER A 73 -13.02 -13.92 1.05
CA SER A 73 -11.75 -13.99 1.81
C SER A 73 -11.49 -12.75 2.68
N PRO A 74 -11.00 -12.88 3.93
CA PRO A 74 -10.66 -11.75 4.79
C PRO A 74 -9.42 -11.02 4.23
N GLY A 75 -9.65 -9.98 3.45
CA GLY A 75 -8.58 -9.21 2.83
C GLY A 75 -9.13 -8.32 1.73
N GLY A 76 -9.80 -7.23 2.11
CA GLY A 76 -10.21 -6.21 1.16
C GLY A 76 -9.01 -5.70 0.35
N ALA A 77 -9.19 -5.53 -0.96
CA ALA A 77 -8.16 -5.01 -1.84
C ALA A 77 -8.51 -3.57 -2.23
N SER A 78 -7.65 -2.61 -1.89
CA SER A 78 -7.79 -1.23 -2.38
C SER A 78 -7.26 -1.17 -3.82
N VAL A 79 -8.15 -0.87 -4.76
CA VAL A 79 -7.86 -0.61 -6.16
C VAL A 79 -7.61 0.89 -6.32
N ILE A 80 -6.45 1.27 -6.84
CA ILE A 80 -6.20 2.62 -7.34
C ILE A 80 -6.45 2.58 -8.84
N TYR A 81 -7.19 3.54 -9.38
CA TYR A 81 -7.36 3.70 -10.83
C TYR A 81 -6.82 5.03 -11.34
N LEU A 82 -6.30 4.99 -12.57
CA LEU A 82 -5.85 6.16 -13.33
C LEU A 82 -6.69 6.25 -14.62
N LYS A 83 -7.41 7.36 -14.81
CA LYS A 83 -8.02 7.68 -16.10
C LYS A 83 -7.01 8.46 -16.93
N LEU A 84 -6.54 7.84 -17.99
CA LEU A 84 -5.56 8.38 -18.91
C LEU A 84 -6.26 8.97 -20.12
N LYS A 85 -5.66 10.00 -20.72
CA LYS A 85 -6.08 10.57 -21.99
C LYS A 85 -4.89 10.71 -22.91
N ASN A 86 -5.03 10.23 -24.15
CA ASN A 86 -4.04 10.46 -25.20
C ASN A 86 -4.24 11.87 -25.76
N ARG A 87 -3.28 12.77 -25.48
CA ARG A 87 -3.23 14.13 -26.03
C ARG A 87 -2.38 14.23 -27.30
N GLY A 88 -1.72 13.15 -27.68
CA GLY A 88 -0.93 13.08 -28.91
C GLY A 88 -1.79 13.00 -30.17
N ALA A 89 -1.13 13.20 -31.31
CA ALA A 89 -1.77 13.13 -32.63
C ALA A 89 -1.92 11.69 -33.17
N TYR A 90 -1.33 10.70 -32.50
CA TYR A 90 -1.25 9.32 -32.98
C TYR A 90 -1.74 8.30 -31.95
N PRO A 91 -2.22 7.12 -32.39
CA PRO A 91 -2.54 6.03 -31.48
C PRO A 91 -1.33 5.63 -30.65
N ILE A 92 -1.56 5.45 -29.35
CA ILE A 92 -0.56 5.04 -28.37
C ILE A 92 -0.98 3.68 -27.82
N ARG A 93 -0.15 2.66 -28.00
CA ARG A 93 -0.29 1.38 -27.31
C ARG A 93 0.56 1.39 -26.06
N LEU A 94 -0.05 1.35 -24.88
CA LEU A 94 0.69 1.15 -23.64
C LEU A 94 1.38 -0.21 -23.68
N ALA A 95 2.61 -0.28 -23.17
CA ALA A 95 3.36 -1.52 -23.06
C ALA A 95 3.60 -1.85 -21.58
N ASN A 96 4.06 -0.87 -20.80
CA ASN A 96 4.20 -1.01 -19.35
C ASN A 96 3.84 0.30 -18.65
N VAL A 97 3.21 0.17 -17.48
CA VAL A 97 3.00 1.28 -16.55
C VAL A 97 3.52 0.88 -15.18
N SER A 98 4.39 1.68 -14.60
CA SER A 98 4.98 1.40 -13.29
C SER A 98 5.01 2.64 -12.42
N ALA A 99 4.81 2.47 -11.12
CA ALA A 99 4.92 3.53 -10.15
C ALA A 99 5.43 3.01 -8.81
N THR A 100 6.05 3.88 -8.03
CA THR A 100 6.35 3.64 -6.62
C THR A 100 5.32 4.38 -5.78
N SER A 101 4.66 3.72 -4.84
CA SER A 101 3.70 4.40 -3.96
C SER A 101 4.33 4.76 -2.62
N ASN A 102 3.95 5.90 -2.04
CA ASN A 102 4.24 6.27 -0.64
C ASN A 102 3.36 5.51 0.38
N LEU A 103 2.63 4.47 -0.05
CA LEU A 103 2.02 3.47 0.82
C LEU A 103 3.15 2.86 1.64
N SER A 104 3.50 3.60 2.68
CA SER A 104 4.59 3.36 3.60
C SER A 104 4.21 2.06 4.30
N THR A 105 5.19 1.16 4.47
CA THR A 105 5.12 -0.05 5.32
C THR A 105 3.74 -0.30 5.90
N LEU A 106 3.00 -1.28 5.39
CA LEU A 106 1.70 -1.63 5.96
C LEU A 106 1.89 -1.74 7.47
N THR A 107 1.29 -0.81 8.22
CA THR A 107 1.44 -0.74 9.67
C THR A 107 0.58 -1.86 10.24
N GLY A 108 1.13 -3.06 10.26
CA GLY A 108 0.43 -4.25 10.72
C GLY A 108 1.06 -5.53 10.19
N ASN A 109 0.77 -6.62 10.91
CA ASN A 109 1.13 -7.96 10.51
C ASN A 109 0.35 -8.35 9.22
N LEU A 110 1.05 -8.50 8.10
CA LEU A 110 0.49 -8.92 6.80
C LEU A 110 -0.13 -10.31 6.84
N ALA A 111 0.33 -11.17 7.76
CA ALA A 111 -0.17 -12.52 7.93
C ALA A 111 -1.43 -12.60 8.80
N LEU A 112 -1.81 -11.52 9.51
CA LEU A 112 -2.95 -11.53 10.42
C LEU A 112 -4.26 -11.92 9.70
N GLY A 113 -4.91 -12.97 10.19
CA GLY A 113 -6.17 -13.50 9.66
C GLY A 113 -6.05 -14.17 8.29
N LYS A 114 -4.84 -14.37 7.77
CA LYS A 114 -4.61 -14.93 6.42
C LYS A 114 -4.71 -16.45 6.40
N PRO A 115 -5.03 -17.05 5.23
CA PRO A 115 -4.96 -18.50 5.06
C PRO A 115 -3.54 -19.02 5.34
N ALA A 116 -3.44 -19.99 6.25
CA ALA A 116 -2.20 -20.67 6.58
C ALA A 116 -2.31 -22.17 6.29
N THR A 117 -1.28 -22.74 5.68
CA THR A 117 -1.17 -24.18 5.39
C THR A 117 0.05 -24.74 6.09
N ASN A 118 -0.02 -25.98 6.57
CA ASN A 118 1.08 -26.63 7.26
C ASN A 118 1.37 -28.03 6.70
N SER A 119 2.54 -28.55 7.03
CA SER A 119 2.94 -29.93 6.75
C SER A 119 2.16 -30.94 7.58
N SER A 120 1.93 -30.62 8.85
CA SER A 120 1.25 -31.50 9.80
C SER A 120 0.71 -30.74 11.01
N ARG A 121 -0.01 -31.45 11.88
CA ARG A 121 -0.46 -30.96 13.18
C ARG A 121 -0.36 -32.03 14.26
N GLU A 122 -0.02 -31.62 15.48
CA GLU A 122 -0.01 -32.47 16.69
C GLU A 122 -1.40 -33.08 16.92
N SER A 123 -2.45 -32.27 16.75
CA SER A 123 -3.86 -32.67 16.80
C SER A 123 -4.73 -31.64 16.10
N SER A 124 -6.04 -31.91 15.97
CA SER A 124 -7.01 -30.94 15.43
C SER A 124 -7.13 -29.66 16.27
N SER A 125 -6.70 -29.67 17.53
CA SER A 125 -6.76 -28.51 18.43
C SER A 125 -5.66 -27.48 18.19
N TYR A 126 -4.68 -27.76 17.33
CA TYR A 126 -3.55 -26.88 17.03
C TYR A 126 -3.40 -26.62 15.53
N PRO A 127 -4.43 -26.07 14.86
CA PRO A 127 -4.42 -25.80 13.42
C PRO A 127 -3.42 -24.68 13.04
N ALA A 128 -3.08 -24.59 11.75
CA ALA A 128 -2.20 -23.54 11.22
C ALA A 128 -2.76 -22.13 11.44
N SER A 129 -4.08 -21.97 11.43
CA SER A 129 -4.76 -20.67 11.61
C SER A 129 -4.43 -20.00 12.95
N TYR A 130 -4.05 -20.78 13.97
CA TYR A 130 -3.66 -20.26 15.28
C TYR A 130 -2.25 -19.67 15.32
N ALA A 131 -1.48 -19.76 14.23
CA ALA A 131 -0.22 -19.02 14.14
C ALA A 131 -0.41 -17.62 13.54
N VAL A 132 -1.63 -17.23 13.16
CA VAL A 132 -1.90 -16.00 12.42
C VAL A 132 -3.18 -15.30 12.90
N ASP A 133 -3.71 -15.65 14.07
CA ASP A 133 -4.96 -15.12 14.59
C ASP A 133 -4.77 -13.88 15.49
N GLY A 134 -3.53 -13.53 15.85
CA GLY A 134 -3.22 -12.40 16.72
C GLY A 134 -3.43 -12.71 18.21
N ILE A 135 -3.66 -13.97 18.57
CA ILE A 135 -3.90 -14.43 19.93
C ILE A 135 -2.69 -15.21 20.45
N THR A 136 -1.86 -14.56 21.24
CA THR A 136 -0.62 -15.15 21.80
C THR A 136 -0.81 -16.34 22.76
N THR A 137 -2.05 -16.75 23.04
CA THR A 137 -2.39 -17.93 23.86
C THR A 137 -2.79 -19.16 23.03
N THR A 138 -3.15 -19.00 21.77
CA THR A 138 -3.37 -20.09 20.81
C THR A 138 -2.04 -20.45 20.14
N ARG A 139 -1.99 -21.59 19.43
CA ARG A 139 -0.78 -22.01 18.70
C ARG A 139 -1.08 -23.00 17.58
N TRP A 140 -0.34 -22.90 16.49
CA TRP A 140 -0.06 -24.08 15.66
C TRP A 140 0.95 -24.98 16.37
N SER A 141 0.82 -26.30 16.17
CA SER A 141 1.77 -27.29 16.64
C SER A 141 1.89 -28.40 15.60
N SER A 142 3.10 -28.69 15.15
CA SER A 142 3.42 -29.78 14.21
C SER A 142 3.41 -31.16 14.88
N GLN A 143 3.59 -32.23 14.10
CA GLN A 143 3.97 -33.54 14.63
C GLN A 143 5.41 -33.55 15.18
N TYR A 144 5.73 -34.59 15.96
CA TYR A 144 7.04 -34.79 16.58
C TYR A 144 8.10 -35.36 15.61
N SER A 145 8.21 -34.77 14.42
CA SER A 145 9.16 -35.19 13.39
C SER A 145 9.73 -33.99 12.67
N ASP A 146 10.87 -34.20 12.03
CA ASP A 146 11.55 -33.21 11.18
C ASP A 146 11.65 -33.78 9.76
N PRO A 147 11.55 -32.94 8.71
CA PRO A 147 11.25 -31.51 8.72
C PRO A 147 9.75 -31.21 8.86
N GLN A 148 9.42 -29.98 9.25
CA GLN A 148 8.04 -29.45 9.26
C GLN A 148 8.01 -28.05 8.68
N TRP A 149 6.85 -27.63 8.19
CA TRP A 149 6.67 -26.28 7.66
C TRP A 149 5.27 -25.75 7.91
N ILE A 150 5.18 -24.42 7.93
CA ILE A 150 3.94 -23.66 7.83
C ILE A 150 4.20 -22.51 6.86
N TYR A 151 3.24 -22.25 5.97
CA TYR A 151 3.26 -21.06 5.13
C TYR A 151 1.94 -20.30 5.18
N VAL A 152 2.04 -19.00 4.94
CA VAL A 152 0.91 -18.07 4.89
C VAL A 152 0.74 -17.55 3.47
N ASP A 153 -0.48 -17.59 2.94
CA ASP A 153 -0.85 -16.86 1.71
C ASP A 153 -1.27 -15.44 2.08
N LEU A 154 -0.44 -14.45 1.75
CA LEU A 154 -0.73 -13.05 2.06
C LEU A 154 -1.89 -12.48 1.20
N GLY A 155 -2.25 -13.17 0.11
CA GLY A 155 -3.29 -12.78 -0.84
C GLY A 155 -2.80 -11.90 -1.98
N ALA A 156 -1.61 -11.31 -1.87
CA ALA A 156 -0.96 -10.49 -2.90
C ALA A 156 0.57 -10.57 -2.77
N ILE A 157 1.29 -10.06 -3.77
CA ILE A 157 2.76 -9.96 -3.74
C ILE A 157 3.17 -8.71 -2.94
N TYR A 158 4.06 -8.89 -1.97
CA TYR A 158 4.62 -7.83 -1.13
C TYR A 158 6.15 -7.81 -1.22
N ASN A 159 6.76 -6.66 -0.93
CA ASN A 159 8.18 -6.55 -0.61
C ASN A 159 8.35 -6.80 0.89
N ILE A 160 8.67 -8.03 1.26
CA ILE A 160 8.75 -8.49 2.64
C ILE A 160 10.16 -8.29 3.15
N SER A 161 10.30 -7.70 4.34
CA SER A 161 11.61 -7.38 4.94
C SER A 161 11.79 -7.89 6.36
N ARG A 162 10.70 -8.35 7.00
CA ARG A 162 10.75 -8.86 8.37
C ARG A 162 9.72 -9.97 8.57
N VAL A 163 10.12 -10.97 9.34
CA VAL A 163 9.23 -11.96 9.95
C VAL A 163 9.44 -11.95 11.46
N VAL A 164 8.37 -12.05 12.24
CA VAL A 164 8.44 -12.26 13.68
C VAL A 164 7.81 -13.61 14.00
N LEU A 165 8.57 -14.50 14.64
CA LEU A 165 8.09 -15.80 15.08
C LEU A 165 7.95 -15.79 16.60
N ASN A 166 6.75 -16.00 17.10
CA ASN A 166 6.49 -16.19 18.52
C ASN A 166 6.35 -17.68 18.82
N TRP A 167 7.43 -18.32 19.26
CA TRP A 167 7.44 -19.72 19.62
C TRP A 167 6.75 -19.96 20.97
N ARG A 168 6.13 -21.12 21.16
CA ARG A 168 5.45 -21.48 22.42
C ARG A 168 6.41 -21.47 23.62
N SER A 169 7.63 -21.94 23.43
CA SER A 169 8.69 -22.01 24.46
C SER A 169 10.07 -22.17 23.82
N ALA A 170 11.12 -22.17 24.65
CA ALA A 170 12.50 -22.46 24.22
C ALA A 170 12.75 -23.94 23.83
N TYR A 171 11.80 -24.83 24.13
CA TYR A 171 11.90 -26.26 23.78
C TYR A 171 11.06 -26.59 22.53
N ALA A 172 9.89 -25.95 22.37
CA ALA A 172 8.97 -26.15 21.26
C ALA A 172 9.20 -25.13 20.12
N CYS A 173 10.44 -25.04 19.66
CA CYS A 173 10.90 -24.11 18.62
C CYS A 173 11.73 -24.81 17.53
N GLY A 174 12.07 -24.07 16.47
CA GLY A 174 13.07 -24.50 15.49
C GLY A 174 14.47 -24.08 15.88
N LYS A 175 15.40 -25.03 15.92
CA LYS A 175 16.84 -24.76 16.06
C LYS A 175 17.47 -24.42 14.72
N ASN A 176 17.17 -25.24 13.71
CA ASN A 176 17.56 -25.01 12.34
C ASN A 176 16.31 -24.81 11.48
N TYR A 177 16.15 -23.63 10.91
CA TYR A 177 15.02 -23.30 10.05
C TYR A 177 15.37 -22.18 9.06
N THR A 178 14.54 -22.06 8.02
CA THR A 178 14.65 -20.99 7.02
C THR A 178 13.32 -20.27 6.86
N ILE A 179 13.38 -18.97 6.57
CA ILE A 179 12.25 -18.23 6.01
C ILE A 179 12.41 -18.20 4.50
N GLN A 180 11.33 -18.57 3.81
CA GLN A 180 11.29 -18.69 2.37
C GLN A 180 10.11 -17.93 1.80
N LEU A 181 10.31 -17.34 0.62
CA LEU A 181 9.27 -16.63 -0.13
C LEU A 181 8.94 -17.40 -1.41
N SER A 182 7.70 -17.27 -1.88
CA SER A 182 7.24 -17.80 -3.17
C SER A 182 6.16 -16.90 -3.78
N ASN A 183 6.03 -16.93 -5.10
CA ASN A 183 4.92 -16.30 -5.82
C ASN A 183 3.79 -17.29 -6.16
N ASP A 184 4.05 -18.59 -6.08
CA ASP A 184 3.15 -19.66 -6.57
C ASP A 184 2.96 -20.83 -5.59
N ALA A 185 3.57 -20.75 -4.41
CA ALA A 185 3.60 -21.78 -3.36
C ALA A 185 4.30 -23.10 -3.74
N SER A 186 4.98 -23.15 -4.88
CA SER A 186 5.68 -24.34 -5.40
C SER A 186 7.20 -24.13 -5.50
N ALA A 187 7.63 -22.98 -6.03
CA ALA A 187 9.03 -22.58 -6.10
C ALA A 187 9.37 -21.63 -4.95
N TRP A 188 10.33 -22.02 -4.10
CA TRP A 188 10.63 -21.32 -2.85
C TRP A 188 12.07 -20.81 -2.85
N SER A 189 12.25 -19.54 -2.49
CA SER A 189 13.55 -18.89 -2.35
C SER A 189 13.79 -18.56 -0.88
N THR A 190 14.94 -18.97 -0.34
CA THR A 190 15.34 -18.65 1.04
C THR A 190 15.77 -17.19 1.15
N VAL A 191 15.17 -16.46 2.09
CA VAL A 191 15.51 -15.05 2.40
C VAL A 191 16.17 -14.88 3.77
N TYR A 192 16.03 -15.88 4.65
CA TYR A 192 16.67 -15.89 5.97
C TYR A 192 16.95 -17.34 6.39
N SER A 193 18.08 -17.56 7.09
CA SER A 193 18.45 -18.87 7.66
C SER A 193 18.85 -18.72 9.12
N ARG A 194 18.41 -19.66 9.95
CA ARG A 194 18.77 -19.78 11.37
C ARG A 194 19.31 -21.18 11.64
N THR A 195 20.43 -21.29 12.34
CA THR A 195 21.06 -22.60 12.69
C THR A 195 21.12 -22.87 14.19
N ASP A 196 20.84 -21.86 15.01
CA ASP A 196 20.96 -21.84 16.47
C ASP A 196 19.73 -21.18 17.14
N GLY A 197 18.53 -21.40 16.58
CA GLY A 197 17.29 -20.87 17.14
C GLY A 197 17.08 -21.29 18.61
N THR A 198 16.57 -20.36 19.41
CA THR A 198 16.45 -20.51 20.87
C THR A 198 15.00 -20.45 21.35
N GLY A 199 14.05 -20.15 20.46
CA GLY A 199 12.64 -19.99 20.80
C GLY A 199 12.33 -18.63 21.40
N GLY A 200 11.18 -18.53 22.08
CA GLY A 200 10.63 -17.24 22.47
C GLY A 200 10.15 -16.42 21.27
N THR A 201 10.22 -15.09 21.35
CA THR A 201 9.91 -14.21 20.22
C THR A 201 11.19 -13.88 19.45
N GLU A 202 11.27 -14.31 18.20
CA GLU A 202 12.41 -14.09 17.31
C GLU A 202 12.02 -13.13 16.19
N THR A 203 12.67 -11.96 16.13
CA THR A 203 12.52 -10.99 15.04
C THR A 203 13.60 -11.20 14.00
N LEU A 204 13.19 -11.44 12.75
CA LEU A 204 14.05 -11.83 11.65
C LEU A 204 13.98 -10.74 10.57
N ASP A 205 14.93 -9.81 10.59
CA ASP A 205 15.09 -8.79 9.57
C ASP A 205 15.98 -9.30 8.43
N PHE A 206 15.63 -8.99 7.18
CA PHE A 206 16.40 -9.33 5.98
C PHE A 206 16.18 -8.32 4.86
N THR A 207 17.01 -8.39 3.81
CA THR A 207 16.87 -7.54 2.62
C THR A 207 15.50 -7.73 1.99
N ALA A 208 14.77 -6.64 1.81
CA ALA A 208 13.41 -6.65 1.27
C ALA A 208 13.35 -7.44 -0.04
N SER A 209 12.46 -8.44 -0.09
CA SER A 209 12.35 -9.38 -1.20
C SER A 209 10.88 -9.61 -1.56
N SER A 210 10.61 -9.83 -2.85
CA SER A 210 9.25 -9.98 -3.36
C SER A 210 8.69 -11.38 -3.12
N GLY A 211 7.46 -11.50 -2.63
CA GLY A 211 6.76 -12.77 -2.46
C GLY A 211 5.28 -12.61 -2.08
N ARG A 212 4.45 -13.60 -2.44
CA ARG A 212 3.06 -13.74 -1.98
C ARG A 212 2.91 -14.71 -0.82
N TYR A 213 3.68 -15.79 -0.84
CA TYR A 213 3.66 -16.83 0.18
C TYR A 213 4.93 -16.74 1.03
N VAL A 214 4.77 -16.85 2.34
CA VAL A 214 5.89 -16.84 3.30
C VAL A 214 5.88 -18.13 4.09
N ARG A 215 6.99 -18.88 4.06
CA ARG A 215 7.13 -20.18 4.71
C ARG A 215 8.21 -20.15 5.77
N MET A 216 7.88 -20.66 6.95
CA MET A 216 8.86 -21.16 7.90
C MET A 216 9.05 -22.65 7.59
N TYR A 217 10.27 -23.03 7.21
CA TYR A 217 10.68 -24.42 6.99
C TYR A 217 11.66 -24.81 8.09
N GLY A 218 11.22 -25.68 9.00
CA GLY A 218 12.01 -26.22 10.09
C GLY A 218 12.71 -27.51 9.70
N ALA A 219 14.04 -27.50 9.77
CA ALA A 219 14.89 -28.66 9.49
C ALA A 219 15.30 -29.44 10.76
N ALA A 220 15.44 -28.76 11.90
CA ALA A 220 15.60 -29.40 13.21
C ALA A 220 14.92 -28.62 14.33
N ARG A 221 14.21 -29.32 15.23
CA ARG A 221 13.63 -28.76 16.46
C ARG A 221 14.70 -28.42 17.50
N CYS A 222 14.37 -27.48 18.38
CA CYS A 222 15.15 -27.13 19.57
C CYS A 222 15.35 -28.33 20.50
N ASP A 223 14.29 -29.14 20.68
CA ASP A 223 14.31 -30.38 21.43
C ASP A 223 13.43 -31.42 20.71
N THR A 224 13.99 -32.60 20.45
CA THR A 224 13.31 -33.69 19.74
C THR A 224 12.09 -34.26 20.48
N GLY A 225 11.98 -34.04 21.80
CA GLY A 225 10.82 -34.40 22.62
C GLY A 225 9.64 -33.44 22.49
N TYR A 226 9.79 -32.33 21.77
CA TYR A 226 8.76 -31.30 21.55
C TYR A 226 8.43 -31.13 20.07
N THR A 227 7.50 -30.26 19.71
CA THR A 227 7.12 -29.98 18.31
C THR A 227 7.63 -28.61 17.89
N TYR A 228 7.59 -28.29 16.59
CA TYR A 228 7.53 -26.87 16.20
C TYR A 228 6.18 -26.33 16.64
N SER A 229 6.18 -25.27 17.44
CA SER A 229 4.94 -24.64 17.88
C SER A 229 5.02 -23.12 17.89
N LEU A 230 4.20 -22.51 17.04
CA LEU A 230 4.11 -21.07 16.87
C LEU A 230 2.80 -20.56 17.44
N ARG A 231 2.90 -19.61 18.37
CA ARG A 231 1.79 -18.77 18.83
C ARG A 231 1.47 -17.70 17.80
N GLU A 232 2.49 -17.09 17.19
CA GLU A 232 2.32 -16.12 16.10
C GLU A 232 3.42 -16.28 15.04
N PHE A 233 3.03 -16.05 13.79
CA PHE A 233 3.85 -15.91 12.60
C PHE A 233 3.43 -14.60 11.97
N GLU A 234 4.21 -13.57 12.24
CA GLU A 234 3.95 -12.23 11.74
C GLU A 234 4.85 -11.91 10.56
N VAL A 235 4.29 -11.26 9.55
CA VAL A 235 5.02 -10.86 8.33
C VAL A 235 4.89 -9.36 8.17
N TYR A 236 6.01 -8.68 7.90
CA TYR A 236 6.06 -7.24 7.74
C TYR A 236 6.80 -6.87 6.45
N GLY A 237 6.29 -5.83 5.79
CA GLY A 237 6.82 -5.36 4.52
C GLY A 237 6.03 -4.19 3.96
N SER A 238 6.29 -3.90 2.69
CA SER A 238 5.56 -2.91 1.91
C SER A 238 4.86 -3.56 0.72
N ILE A 239 3.91 -2.85 0.13
CA ILE A 239 3.33 -3.25 -1.15
C ILE A 239 4.46 -3.25 -2.18
N ALA A 240 4.60 -4.33 -2.95
CA ALA A 240 5.57 -4.37 -4.04
C ALA A 240 5.19 -3.28 -5.06
N ALA A 241 6.16 -2.46 -5.48
CA ALA A 241 5.93 -1.44 -6.50
C ALA A 241 5.33 -2.12 -7.74
N PRO A 242 4.09 -1.79 -8.11
CA PRO A 242 3.44 -2.57 -9.14
C PRO A 242 4.04 -2.17 -10.50
N THR A 243 4.61 -3.15 -11.20
CA THR A 243 4.92 -3.07 -12.63
C THR A 243 3.79 -3.76 -13.38
N TYR A 244 3.01 -2.99 -14.14
CA TYR A 244 1.89 -3.50 -14.92
C TYR A 244 2.30 -3.60 -16.38
N ALA A 245 2.28 -4.82 -16.92
CA ALA A 245 2.20 -5.01 -18.37
C ALA A 245 0.76 -4.75 -18.79
N ILE A 246 0.55 -3.77 -19.65
CA ILE A 246 -0.77 -3.36 -20.14
C ILE A 246 -0.70 -3.41 -21.65
N ASP A 247 -1.66 -4.04 -22.31
CA ASP A 247 -1.78 -4.01 -23.77
C ASP A 247 -3.07 -3.28 -24.15
N ALA A 248 -2.96 -1.95 -24.21
CA ALA A 248 -4.10 -1.07 -24.44
C ALA A 248 -3.75 -0.01 -25.48
N THR A 249 -4.55 0.10 -26.53
CA THR A 249 -4.40 1.15 -27.54
C THR A 249 -5.35 2.31 -27.22
N ILE A 250 -4.80 3.51 -27.09
CA ILE A 250 -5.51 4.76 -26.84
C ILE A 250 -5.40 5.62 -28.10
N TYR A 251 -6.53 5.89 -28.75
CA TYR A 251 -6.57 6.78 -29.92
C TYR A 251 -6.47 8.25 -29.51
N PRO A 252 -6.05 9.15 -30.42
CA PRO A 252 -6.00 10.59 -30.14
C PRO A 252 -7.32 11.14 -29.59
N GLY A 253 -7.26 11.83 -28.45
CA GLY A 253 -8.44 12.42 -27.79
C GLY A 253 -9.23 11.44 -26.91
N GLU A 254 -9.02 10.14 -27.05
CA GLU A 254 -9.70 9.10 -26.26
C GLU A 254 -9.15 9.01 -24.83
N GLU A 255 -10.02 8.51 -23.96
CA GLU A 255 -9.71 8.25 -22.56
C GLU A 255 -9.76 6.75 -22.28
N THR A 256 -8.88 6.27 -21.41
CA THR A 256 -8.88 4.88 -20.96
C THR A 256 -8.62 4.79 -19.47
N CYS A 257 -9.14 3.76 -18.81
CA CYS A 257 -8.94 3.56 -17.38
C CYS A 257 -7.96 2.42 -17.12
N LEU A 258 -6.91 2.69 -16.36
CA LEU A 258 -6.07 1.67 -15.74
C LEU A 258 -6.60 1.42 -14.34
N GLY A 259 -7.29 0.30 -14.14
CA GLY A 259 -7.79 -0.16 -12.84
C GLY A 259 -7.10 -1.45 -12.41
N TYR A 260 -6.88 -1.60 -11.11
CA TYR A 260 -6.44 -2.86 -10.52
C TYR A 260 -7.58 -3.89 -10.54
N ASN A 261 -7.33 -5.07 -11.12
CA ASN A 261 -8.07 -6.30 -10.84
C ASN A 261 -7.02 -7.33 -10.38
N GLN A 262 -7.09 -7.86 -9.15
CA GLN A 262 -6.19 -8.91 -8.63
C GLN A 262 -6.41 -10.29 -9.27
N SER A 263 -6.77 -10.37 -10.55
CA SER A 263 -6.87 -11.66 -11.23
C SER A 263 -6.06 -11.65 -12.52
N PRO A 264 -5.24 -12.70 -12.77
CA PRO A 264 -4.63 -12.92 -14.08
C PRO A 264 -5.74 -13.00 -15.14
N GLY A 265 -5.69 -12.17 -16.18
CA GLY A 265 -6.52 -12.31 -17.40
C GLY A 265 -7.74 -11.41 -17.55
N GLY A 266 -7.97 -10.42 -16.68
CA GLY A 266 -9.07 -9.46 -16.85
C GLY A 266 -8.73 -8.37 -17.87
N GLY A 267 -9.49 -8.28 -18.97
CA GLY A 267 -9.41 -7.18 -19.93
C GLY A 267 -9.91 -5.85 -19.34
N MET A 268 -9.50 -4.74 -19.95
CA MET A 268 -9.90 -3.39 -19.56
C MET A 268 -11.39 -3.13 -19.88
N GLY A 269 -12.20 -2.96 -18.84
CA GLY A 269 -13.57 -2.45 -18.96
C GLY A 269 -13.61 -0.91 -18.97
N PRO A 270 -14.73 -0.30 -19.38
CA PRO A 270 -14.93 1.14 -19.31
C PRO A 270 -14.83 1.63 -17.86
N CYS A 271 -14.48 2.90 -17.69
CA CYS A 271 -14.35 3.54 -16.38
C CYS A 271 -15.64 3.31 -15.57
N PRO A 272 -15.53 3.07 -14.24
CA PRO A 272 -16.70 2.97 -13.39
C PRO A 272 -17.35 4.35 -13.27
N GLU A 273 -18.26 4.69 -14.19
CA GLU A 273 -18.94 5.99 -14.18
C GLU A 273 -19.79 6.18 -12.92
N ASN A 274 -20.17 5.08 -12.25
CA ASN A 274 -20.85 5.07 -10.95
C ASN A 274 -20.64 3.77 -10.13
N ASN A 275 -20.32 2.65 -10.80
CA ASN A 275 -20.12 1.33 -10.18
C ASN A 275 -18.81 0.71 -10.65
N VAL A 276 -18.07 0.06 -9.75
CA VAL A 276 -16.93 -0.79 -10.14
C VAL A 276 -17.50 -2.07 -10.73
N TYR A 277 -17.22 -2.32 -12.02
CA TYR A 277 -17.59 -3.55 -12.70
C TYR A 277 -16.49 -4.59 -12.49
N TYR A 278 -16.84 -5.69 -11.85
CA TYR A 278 -15.98 -6.84 -11.60
C TYR A 278 -16.09 -7.83 -12.75
N TYR A 279 -15.05 -8.61 -12.99
CA TYR A 279 -15.10 -9.84 -13.78
C TYR A 279 -14.61 -10.98 -12.88
N SER A 280 -15.44 -11.99 -12.65
CA SER A 280 -15.10 -13.18 -11.88
C SER A 280 -14.70 -14.28 -12.86
N PRO A 281 -13.41 -14.70 -12.90
CA PRO A 281 -12.97 -15.75 -13.80
C PRO A 281 -13.52 -17.13 -13.42
N SER A 282 -13.92 -17.32 -12.16
CA SER A 282 -14.46 -18.61 -11.66
C SER A 282 -15.87 -18.89 -12.16
N ASP A 283 -16.63 -17.86 -12.52
CA ASP A 283 -18.02 -18.00 -12.97
C ASP A 283 -18.30 -17.25 -14.30
N ASN A 284 -17.28 -16.61 -14.89
CA ASN A 284 -17.38 -15.82 -16.11
C ASN A 284 -18.48 -14.73 -16.05
N SER A 285 -18.70 -14.14 -14.88
CA SER A 285 -19.75 -13.15 -14.67
C SER A 285 -19.21 -11.77 -14.29
N SER A 286 -20.00 -10.75 -14.61
CA SER A 286 -19.72 -9.37 -14.22
C SER A 286 -20.61 -8.93 -13.08
N TYR A 287 -20.00 -8.40 -12.01
CA TYR A 287 -20.73 -7.86 -10.87
C TYR A 287 -20.61 -6.34 -10.83
N ALA A 288 -21.65 -5.64 -10.38
CA ALA A 288 -21.59 -4.22 -10.08
C ALA A 288 -21.66 -4.02 -8.57
N GLY A 289 -20.65 -3.39 -7.99
CA GLY A 289 -20.62 -3.05 -6.57
C GLY A 289 -20.70 -1.54 -6.33
N PRO A 290 -21.34 -1.09 -5.24
CA PRO A 290 -21.33 0.31 -4.86
C PRO A 290 -19.90 0.78 -4.55
N ARG A 291 -19.62 2.06 -4.81
CA ARG A 291 -18.37 2.74 -4.45
C ARG A 291 -18.17 2.65 -2.94
N ALA A 292 -17.36 1.71 -2.45
CA ALA A 292 -17.08 1.60 -1.02
C ALA A 292 -16.20 2.77 -0.56
N THR A 293 -16.63 3.42 0.52
CA THR A 293 -16.16 4.72 1.03
C THR A 293 -15.09 4.61 2.12
N THR A 294 -14.38 3.49 2.21
CA THR A 294 -13.29 3.34 3.18
C THR A 294 -12.08 4.16 2.71
N PRO A 295 -11.59 5.13 3.50
CA PRO A 295 -10.40 5.89 3.16
C PRO A 295 -9.24 4.93 2.96
N CYS A 296 -8.35 5.19 2.00
CA CYS A 296 -7.04 4.55 2.05
C CYS A 296 -6.34 5.07 3.32
N ILE A 297 -6.36 4.29 4.41
CA ILE A 297 -5.57 4.59 5.61
C ILE A 297 -4.16 4.08 5.31
N ALA A 298 -3.51 4.75 4.36
CA ALA A 298 -2.22 4.35 3.82
C ALA A 298 -1.04 5.03 4.51
N ASP A 299 -1.27 6.24 4.99
CA ASP A 299 -0.27 7.09 5.65
C ASP A 299 -0.85 7.80 6.89
N GLY A 300 -2.07 7.42 7.30
CA GLY A 300 -2.82 8.11 8.35
C GLY A 300 -3.37 9.50 7.94
N THR A 301 -3.12 9.98 6.71
CA THR A 301 -3.57 11.29 6.21
C THR A 301 -4.67 11.19 5.15
N GLY A 302 -4.89 10.01 4.55
CA GLY A 302 -5.90 9.80 3.50
C GLY A 302 -5.43 10.20 2.10
N THR A 303 -4.12 10.33 1.91
CA THR A 303 -3.50 10.75 0.63
C THR A 303 -2.66 9.61 0.04
N LEU A 304 -2.85 9.34 -1.25
CA LEU A 304 -1.98 8.49 -2.04
C LEU A 304 -0.99 9.35 -2.83
N THR A 305 0.29 9.02 -2.75
CA THR A 305 1.35 9.60 -3.58
C THR A 305 2.02 8.52 -4.41
N LEU A 306 2.04 8.67 -5.73
CA LEU A 306 2.81 7.85 -6.65
C LEU A 306 4.02 8.66 -7.15
N THR A 307 5.21 8.12 -6.96
CA THR A 307 6.49 8.63 -7.47
C THR A 307 7.01 7.70 -8.58
N ASN A 308 7.98 8.19 -9.37
CA ASN A 308 8.59 7.43 -10.47
C ASN A 308 7.55 6.88 -11.46
N LEU A 309 6.43 7.59 -11.66
CA LEU A 309 5.38 7.15 -12.55
C LEU A 309 5.90 7.16 -13.99
N ARG A 310 5.91 5.99 -14.60
CA ARG A 310 6.50 5.73 -15.91
C ARG A 310 5.50 5.02 -16.81
N PHE A 311 5.40 5.50 -18.05
CA PHE A 311 4.63 4.89 -19.14
C PHE A 311 5.59 4.52 -20.26
N ASP A 312 5.82 3.23 -20.45
CA ASP A 312 6.43 2.74 -21.68
C ASP A 312 5.32 2.45 -22.69
N TYR A 313 5.44 3.01 -23.89
CA TYR A 313 4.39 2.95 -24.89
C TYR A 313 4.94 2.87 -26.31
N VAL A 314 4.10 2.45 -27.23
CA VAL A 314 4.38 2.31 -28.64
C VAL A 314 3.49 3.28 -29.41
N GLU A 315 4.09 4.21 -30.12
CA GLU A 315 3.39 5.16 -30.98
C GLU A 315 3.46 4.67 -32.44
N THR A 316 2.32 4.69 -33.14
CA THR A 316 2.24 4.27 -34.54
C THR A 316 1.91 5.46 -35.44
N ILE A 317 2.82 5.79 -36.36
CA ILE A 317 2.71 6.89 -37.32
C ILE A 317 2.72 6.28 -38.73
N GLY A 318 1.53 6.10 -39.31
CA GLY A 318 1.41 5.35 -40.57
C GLY A 318 1.90 3.91 -40.40
N SER A 319 2.91 3.49 -41.17
CA SER A 319 3.55 2.17 -41.06
C SER A 319 4.72 2.11 -40.07
N ILE A 320 5.12 3.24 -39.47
CA ILE A 320 6.27 3.32 -38.57
C ILE A 320 5.78 3.13 -37.12
N THR A 321 6.42 2.21 -36.41
CA THR A 321 6.16 1.93 -34.99
C THR A 321 7.37 2.33 -34.16
N ARG A 322 7.19 3.09 -33.08
CA ARG A 322 8.29 3.51 -32.18
C ARG A 322 7.96 3.24 -30.72
N THR A 323 8.88 2.62 -30.00
CA THR A 323 8.82 2.50 -28.54
C THR A 323 9.35 3.78 -27.89
N LYS A 324 8.61 4.31 -26.93
CA LYS A 324 8.89 5.54 -26.20
C LYS A 324 8.60 5.35 -24.72
N THR A 325 9.15 6.25 -23.91
CA THR A 325 8.93 6.30 -22.46
C THR A 325 8.55 7.71 -22.05
N GLN A 326 7.50 7.85 -21.25
CA GLN A 326 7.16 9.08 -20.53
C GLN A 326 7.37 8.83 -19.03
N VAL A 327 8.20 9.65 -18.39
CA VAL A 327 8.44 9.62 -16.94
C VAL A 327 7.87 10.91 -16.35
N GLY A 328 7.18 10.81 -15.22
CA GLY A 328 6.67 11.97 -14.49
C GLY A 328 7.74 12.67 -13.69
N ASP A 329 7.82 13.99 -13.83
CA ASP A 329 8.73 14.88 -13.08
C ASP A 329 8.17 15.32 -11.73
N LYS A 330 6.87 15.13 -11.52
CA LYS A 330 6.17 15.42 -10.27
C LYS A 330 5.49 14.17 -9.73
N PRO A 331 5.41 14.00 -8.40
CA PRO A 331 4.59 12.95 -7.82
C PRO A 331 3.13 13.13 -8.25
N LEU A 332 2.43 12.03 -8.49
CA LEU A 332 0.97 12.03 -8.61
C LEU A 332 0.39 11.91 -7.19
N ILE A 333 -0.28 12.96 -6.73
CA ILE A 333 -0.91 13.03 -5.42
C ILE A 333 -2.42 12.96 -5.64
N SER A 334 -3.09 12.09 -4.91
CA SER A 334 -4.53 11.92 -4.96
C SER A 334 -5.09 11.77 -3.55
N ARG A 335 -6.21 12.44 -3.28
CA ARG A 335 -6.98 12.21 -2.05
C ARG A 335 -7.81 10.96 -2.26
N CYS A 336 -7.70 10.01 -1.35
CA CYS A 336 -8.67 8.92 -1.30
C CYS A 336 -10.01 9.48 -0.83
N ALA A 337 -11.10 9.05 -1.45
CA ALA A 337 -12.41 9.61 -1.16
C ALA A 337 -12.77 9.44 0.32
N GLY A 338 -12.76 10.54 1.07
CA GLY A 338 -13.77 10.81 2.08
C GLY A 338 -14.94 11.50 1.39
N ILE A 339 -16.16 11.08 1.72
CA ILE A 339 -17.38 11.71 1.21
C ILE A 339 -17.29 13.22 1.48
N ILE A 340 -17.26 14.04 0.43
CA ILE A 340 -17.68 15.44 0.56
C ILE A 340 -19.21 15.39 0.57
N PRO A 341 -19.88 15.97 1.58
CA PRO A 341 -21.32 15.83 1.79
C PRO A 341 -22.18 16.27 0.60
#